data_AF-A0A257PQF7-F1
#
_entry.id   AF-A0A257PQF7-F1
#
_cell.length_a   1.000
_cell.length_b   1.000
_cell.length_c   1.000
_cell.angle_alpha   90.00
_cell.angle_beta   90.00
_cell.angle_gamma   90.00
#
_symmetry.space_group_name_H-M   'P 1'
#
loop_
_entity.id
_entity.type
_entity.pdbx_description
1 polymer ?
#
loop_
_entity_poly.entity_id
_entity_poly.type
_entity_poly.pdbx_seq_one_letter_code
_entity_poly.pdbx_strand_id
1 'polypeptide(L)'
;MIALKAKSMKTGVKHNGSVNDQTDANTYADPLNSSDTTPNWAAPPVRFLPWGSAGQTALYAPDGGSAARPSKGGTGTSTTTTPGATTVTASTSPFVINITWDSSVASAPSAFKTAVISAAQYLESQFIDPITINISVGYGEVNGAALGSNALGSSQSYLNSFSYSTLRTALSNDATSAADASAVASLPTASPVAGTFWTTTAQAKALGLTSATSTATDGFIGFSSSLPFTYSTSSGIAAGTYDFNGVALHEMTEVMGRLLLTGSTIGSTANSYDVLDLFHYSAAGVRDFSASTAGYFSANGGTTNGGTFNTTTGGDPGDWASSMGYNALDAFSSSGVVNPMTAGDLQAMDVIGWNQAGVSTPTGVSIAAVTSGLSTGQTSTGLAGNLALAKIIQVGGSSADTYSYALSGANTAAFTLNTASNVATLAVGSAGLAGAAGGQLYALDVTATDTTAGTSSPAKPLHVIVASSGADTVNVATLTGSLGLSTPSFVYGLAGSDTLNGTSMAGNLWLDGGVGADKLTGGTGVNDYLYTSTSDSTSASMDIITNFHTATDRIDLTGLGHTLKYAGKLGKTKLAAGSVGWQTSGGNTYLYVNTSTGAENLSATNMKIELAGSLSLTSGNILHL
;
A
#
# COMPACT_ATOMS: atom_id res chain seq x y z
N MET A 1 15.73 49.22 -16.79
CA MET A 1 15.08 50.25 -17.65
C MET A 1 15.26 49.83 -19.11
N ILE A 2 14.21 49.98 -19.93
CA ILE A 2 14.22 50.50 -21.34
C ILE A 2 15.29 49.89 -22.29
N ALA A 3 14.96 49.30 -23.45
CA ALA A 3 13.67 49.05 -24.09
C ALA A 3 13.75 47.98 -25.22
N LEU A 4 12.59 47.50 -25.65
CA LEU A 4 12.40 46.81 -26.93
C LEU A 4 12.73 47.73 -28.11
N LYS A 5 13.13 47.13 -29.25
CA LYS A 5 12.56 47.50 -30.55
C LYS A 5 12.64 46.35 -31.56
N ALA A 6 11.48 45.82 -31.94
CA ALA A 6 11.35 44.93 -33.09
C ALA A 6 11.36 45.74 -34.39
N LYS A 7 11.75 45.12 -35.51
CA LYS A 7 11.28 45.53 -36.83
C LYS A 7 11.13 44.33 -37.77
N SER A 8 9.89 44.09 -38.19
CA SER A 8 9.51 43.14 -39.23
C SER A 8 9.78 43.73 -40.62
N MET A 9 10.11 42.88 -41.60
CA MET A 9 9.49 42.98 -42.93
C MET A 9 9.63 41.70 -43.78
N LYS A 10 8.46 41.26 -44.29
CA LYS A 10 8.24 40.46 -45.51
C LYS A 10 8.97 41.10 -46.73
N THR A 11 9.25 40.49 -47.88
CA THR A 11 8.74 39.28 -48.60
C THR A 11 9.68 39.03 -49.81
N GLY A 12 9.71 37.84 -50.40
CA GLY A 12 10.39 37.66 -51.71
C GLY A 12 10.48 36.24 -52.25
N VAL A 13 9.43 35.76 -52.93
CA VAL A 13 9.44 34.48 -53.67
C VAL A 13 9.94 34.69 -55.11
N LYS A 14 10.82 33.80 -55.61
CA LYS A 14 10.82 33.37 -57.02
C LYS A 14 11.24 31.90 -57.17
N HIS A 15 10.47 31.17 -57.97
CA HIS A 15 10.72 29.78 -58.38
C HIS A 15 11.72 29.67 -59.54
N ASN A 16 12.47 28.56 -59.56
CA ASN A 16 12.68 27.67 -60.72
C ASN A 16 13.29 26.37 -60.14
N GLY A 17 12.99 25.13 -60.54
CA GLY A 17 12.16 24.58 -61.61
C GLY A 17 12.72 23.19 -61.98
N SER A 18 11.90 22.31 -62.58
CA SER A 18 12.21 20.89 -62.93
C SER A 18 12.04 19.87 -61.78
N VAL A 19 11.42 18.69 -61.91
CA VAL A 19 10.30 18.10 -62.70
C VAL A 19 10.53 16.58 -62.72
N ASN A 20 9.49 15.83 -62.32
CA ASN A 20 9.07 14.47 -62.68
C ASN A 20 8.03 14.10 -61.60
N ASP A 21 6.72 14.25 -61.78
CA ASP A 21 5.83 13.81 -62.87
C ASP A 21 5.75 12.27 -62.99
N GLN A 22 4.74 11.67 -62.37
CA GLN A 22 3.58 11.04 -63.05
C GLN A 22 2.60 10.44 -62.00
N THR A 23 1.37 10.98 -61.86
CA THR A 23 0.06 10.52 -62.44
C THR A 23 -0.45 9.20 -61.83
N ASP A 24 -1.71 9.01 -61.37
CA ASP A 24 -3.00 9.73 -61.45
C ASP A 24 -3.77 9.55 -60.09
N ALA A 25 -4.68 10.40 -59.58
CA ALA A 25 -5.95 10.95 -60.12
C ALA A 25 -7.03 9.85 -60.36
N ASN A 26 -8.33 9.96 -60.01
CA ASN A 26 -9.10 11.06 -59.41
C ASN A 26 -10.51 10.57 -58.92
N THR A 27 -11.09 11.17 -57.86
CA THR A 27 -12.58 11.33 -57.59
C THR A 27 -13.51 10.08 -57.53
N TYR A 28 -14.67 10.00 -56.86
CA TYR A 28 -15.60 10.87 -56.11
C TYR A 28 -16.52 9.93 -55.25
N ALA A 29 -17.38 10.28 -54.29
CA ALA A 29 -17.80 11.53 -53.62
C ALA A 29 -18.43 11.24 -52.22
N ASP A 30 -18.77 12.31 -51.49
CA ASP A 30 -19.57 12.40 -50.25
C ASP A 30 -21.11 12.47 -50.60
N PRO A 31 -22.13 12.33 -49.70
CA PRO A 31 -22.05 12.60 -48.26
C PRO A 31 -22.96 11.85 -47.23
N LEU A 32 -22.64 12.12 -45.94
CA LEU A 32 -23.46 12.11 -44.71
C LEU A 32 -23.42 10.91 -43.72
N ASN A 33 -23.20 11.28 -42.44
CA ASN A 33 -23.50 10.56 -41.17
C ASN A 33 -22.61 9.34 -40.83
N SER A 34 -22.11 9.10 -39.61
CA SER A 34 -22.28 9.76 -38.30
C SER A 34 -21.08 9.48 -37.37
N SER A 35 -20.66 10.48 -36.58
CA SER A 35 -19.95 10.36 -35.28
C SER A 35 -19.06 9.13 -34.99
N ASP A 36 -17.76 9.25 -35.26
CA ASP A 36 -16.70 8.66 -34.40
C ASP A 36 -15.49 9.60 -34.39
N THR A 37 -15.07 10.02 -33.21
CA THR A 37 -13.85 10.82 -33.00
C THR A 37 -12.99 10.19 -31.91
N THR A 38 -12.62 8.94 -32.10
CA THR A 38 -11.47 8.32 -31.43
C THR A 38 -10.22 8.48 -32.31
N PRO A 39 -9.17 9.20 -31.86
CA PRO A 39 -7.95 9.32 -32.66
C PRO A 39 -7.14 8.03 -32.55
N ASN A 40 -7.08 7.26 -33.63
CA ASN A 40 -6.31 6.03 -33.70
C ASN A 40 -4.80 6.32 -33.74
N TRP A 41 -4.16 6.31 -32.56
CA TRP A 41 -2.70 6.40 -32.41
C TRP A 41 -2.01 5.04 -32.21
N ALA A 42 -2.56 3.96 -32.79
CA ALA A 42 -1.82 2.72 -32.93
C ALA A 42 -0.69 2.88 -33.96
N ALA A 43 0.50 3.29 -33.50
CA ALA A 43 1.73 3.02 -34.23
C ALA A 43 1.84 1.49 -34.44
N PRO A 44 2.29 1.01 -35.62
CA PRO A 44 2.37 -0.43 -35.87
C PRO A 44 3.37 -1.07 -34.89
N PRO A 45 3.05 -2.23 -34.28
CA PRO A 45 3.97 -2.91 -33.38
C PRO A 45 5.25 -3.28 -34.13
N VAL A 46 6.39 -2.87 -33.58
CA VAL A 46 7.70 -3.07 -34.22
C VAL A 46 8.05 -4.56 -34.13
N ARG A 47 8.10 -5.25 -35.28
CA ARG A 47 8.61 -6.61 -35.37
C ARG A 47 10.14 -6.60 -35.36
N PHE A 48 10.73 -7.32 -34.41
CA PHE A 48 12.17 -7.56 -34.38
C PHE A 48 12.62 -8.34 -35.62
N LEU A 49 13.54 -7.77 -36.39
CA LEU A 49 14.42 -8.56 -37.25
C LEU A 49 15.57 -9.10 -36.40
N PRO A 50 16.02 -10.34 -36.64
CA PRO A 50 16.91 -11.02 -35.72
C PRO A 50 18.34 -10.47 -35.86
N TRP A 51 18.88 -9.99 -34.73
CA TRP A 51 20.26 -10.17 -34.18
C TRP A 51 20.64 -8.95 -33.32
N GLY A 52 21.00 -9.18 -32.06
CA GLY A 52 21.78 -8.23 -31.26
C GLY A 52 21.09 -6.95 -30.78
N SER A 53 19.81 -6.98 -30.41
CA SER A 53 19.10 -5.83 -29.80
C SER A 53 18.28 -6.26 -28.57
N ALA A 54 18.00 -5.31 -27.66
CA ALA A 54 17.57 -5.53 -26.27
C ALA A 54 16.11 -5.98 -26.06
N GLY A 55 15.67 -7.02 -26.77
CA GLY A 55 14.37 -7.67 -26.58
C GLY A 55 14.45 -9.21 -26.62
N GLN A 56 15.66 -9.76 -26.55
CA GLN A 56 15.92 -11.17 -26.29
C GLN A 56 16.85 -11.25 -25.09
N THR A 57 16.30 -11.74 -23.99
CA THR A 57 16.93 -11.95 -22.68
C THR A 57 17.02 -13.46 -22.42
N ALA A 58 17.92 -13.91 -21.56
CA ALA A 58 18.20 -15.33 -21.38
C ALA A 58 18.94 -15.64 -20.08
N LEU A 59 18.39 -16.56 -19.29
CA LEU A 59 19.03 -17.10 -18.10
C LEU A 59 20.10 -18.15 -18.47
N TYR A 60 21.32 -17.99 -17.97
CA TYR A 60 22.47 -18.85 -18.30
C TYR A 60 22.85 -19.83 -17.18
N ALA A 61 23.36 -21.00 -17.59
CA ALA A 61 24.04 -21.94 -16.71
C ALA A 61 25.50 -21.50 -16.43
N PRO A 62 25.95 -21.44 -15.16
CA PRO A 62 27.26 -20.92 -14.77
C PRO A 62 28.45 -21.87 -15.06
N ASP A 63 28.19 -23.12 -15.45
CA ASP A 63 29.21 -24.13 -15.74
C ASP A 63 29.75 -24.09 -17.19
N GLY A 64 29.15 -23.27 -18.06
CA GLY A 64 29.55 -23.12 -19.45
C GLY A 64 30.47 -21.91 -19.71
N GLY A 65 31.73 -22.17 -20.09
CA GLY A 65 32.68 -21.12 -20.49
C GLY A 65 32.18 -20.25 -21.65
N SER A 66 32.57 -18.97 -21.65
CA SER A 66 32.11 -17.86 -22.51
C SER A 66 31.62 -18.28 -23.92
N ALA A 67 30.30 -18.43 -24.05
CA ALA A 67 29.66 -18.75 -25.32
C ALA A 67 29.25 -17.47 -26.08
N ALA A 68 29.42 -17.47 -27.40
CA ALA A 68 28.97 -16.38 -28.25
C ALA A 68 27.42 -16.34 -28.33
N ARG A 69 26.85 -15.13 -28.32
CA ARG A 69 25.41 -14.89 -28.61
C ARG A 69 25.00 -15.58 -29.94
N PRO A 70 23.77 -16.08 -30.06
CA PRO A 70 23.36 -16.99 -31.12
C PRO A 70 23.65 -16.45 -32.53
N SER A 71 24.45 -17.21 -33.29
CA SER A 71 24.74 -16.93 -34.71
C SER A 71 23.98 -17.92 -35.60
N LYS A 72 23.30 -17.41 -36.64
CA LYS A 72 22.47 -18.25 -37.52
C LYS A 72 23.32 -18.98 -38.55
N GLY A 73 23.56 -20.27 -38.33
CA GLY A 73 24.03 -21.21 -39.35
C GLY A 73 22.87 -22.05 -39.92
N GLY A 74 22.12 -21.54 -40.90
CA GLY A 74 21.06 -22.33 -41.54
C GLY A 74 20.08 -21.54 -42.41
N THR A 75 20.13 -21.77 -43.72
CA THR A 75 19.11 -21.32 -44.69
C THR A 75 18.04 -22.38 -44.86
N GLY A 76 17.09 -22.43 -43.92
CA GLY A 76 15.88 -23.26 -44.02
C GLY A 76 14.64 -22.39 -44.16
N THR A 77 14.02 -22.37 -45.34
CA THR A 77 12.68 -21.83 -45.52
C THR A 77 11.65 -22.85 -45.02
N SER A 78 11.00 -22.57 -43.90
CA SER A 78 9.82 -23.33 -43.46
C SER A 78 8.56 -22.48 -43.55
N THR A 79 7.51 -23.04 -44.14
CA THR A 79 6.22 -22.39 -44.40
C THR A 79 5.29 -22.49 -43.20
N THR A 80 4.47 -21.46 -43.00
CA THR A 80 3.45 -21.34 -41.95
C THR A 80 2.42 -22.47 -41.89
N THR A 81 2.11 -22.94 -40.68
CA THR A 81 0.81 -23.58 -40.35
C THR A 81 0.31 -23.17 -38.97
N THR A 82 -1.02 -23.05 -38.86
CA THR A 82 -1.88 -22.49 -37.79
C THR A 82 -1.76 -23.18 -36.39
N PRO A 83 -2.11 -22.51 -35.27
CA PRO A 83 -1.63 -22.87 -33.91
C PRO A 83 -2.21 -24.13 -33.27
N GLY A 84 -1.43 -24.73 -32.37
CA GLY A 84 -1.84 -25.86 -31.53
C GLY A 84 -2.39 -25.44 -30.16
N ALA A 85 -3.64 -25.80 -29.90
CA ALA A 85 -4.30 -25.91 -28.59
C ALA A 85 -3.92 -24.87 -27.51
N THR A 86 -4.64 -23.74 -27.50
CA THR A 86 -4.73 -22.83 -26.36
C THR A 86 -5.26 -23.59 -25.13
N THR A 87 -4.48 -23.62 -24.04
CA THR A 87 -4.95 -24.16 -22.75
C THR A 87 -5.13 -22.99 -21.79
N VAL A 88 -6.38 -22.54 -21.65
CA VAL A 88 -6.77 -21.68 -20.54
C VAL A 88 -6.87 -22.58 -19.31
N THR A 89 -5.92 -22.46 -18.37
CA THR A 89 -6.14 -22.96 -17.02
C THR A 89 -7.37 -22.30 -16.44
N ALA A 90 -8.24 -23.06 -15.77
CA ALA A 90 -9.39 -22.50 -15.06
C ALA A 90 -8.89 -21.74 -13.81
N SER A 91 -8.37 -20.54 -14.03
CA SER A 91 -7.94 -19.65 -12.97
C SER A 91 -9.14 -19.00 -12.30
N THR A 92 -9.07 -18.88 -10.99
CA THR A 92 -10.02 -18.07 -10.20
C THR A 92 -9.48 -16.64 -9.97
N SER A 93 -8.26 -16.35 -10.43
CA SER A 93 -7.69 -15.01 -10.40
C SER A 93 -8.29 -14.14 -11.51
N PRO A 94 -8.46 -12.82 -11.28
CA PRO A 94 -8.73 -11.87 -12.36
C PRO A 94 -7.53 -11.72 -13.32
N PHE A 95 -6.31 -12.02 -12.87
CA PHE A 95 -5.11 -12.08 -13.73
C PHE A 95 -4.95 -13.49 -14.33
N VAL A 96 -4.81 -13.57 -15.66
CA VAL A 96 -4.72 -14.85 -16.38
C VAL A 96 -3.54 -14.87 -17.35
N ILE A 97 -2.77 -15.97 -17.33
CA ILE A 97 -1.68 -16.23 -18.26
C ILE A 97 -2.12 -17.31 -19.26
N ASN A 98 -2.48 -16.88 -20.47
CA ASN A 98 -2.93 -17.75 -21.54
C ASN A 98 -1.74 -18.34 -22.32
N ILE A 99 -1.58 -19.66 -22.30
CA ILE A 99 -0.47 -20.36 -22.95
C ILE A 99 -0.88 -20.93 -24.32
N THR A 100 -0.07 -20.61 -25.33
CA THR A 100 -0.07 -21.29 -26.65
C THR A 100 1.20 -22.11 -26.81
N TRP A 101 1.09 -23.40 -27.13
CA TRP A 101 2.25 -24.27 -27.30
C TRP A 101 2.76 -24.21 -28.73
N ASP A 102 4.06 -23.94 -28.90
CA ASP A 102 4.71 -24.17 -30.20
C ASP A 102 4.82 -25.68 -30.50
N SER A 103 4.92 -25.98 -31.79
CA SER A 103 5.13 -27.33 -32.34
C SER A 103 6.34 -28.08 -31.75
N SER A 104 7.42 -27.37 -31.41
CA SER A 104 8.63 -27.91 -30.75
C SER A 104 8.34 -28.62 -29.43
N VAL A 105 7.31 -28.17 -28.70
CA VAL A 105 6.91 -28.74 -27.40
C VAL A 105 6.38 -30.19 -27.55
N ALA A 106 6.06 -30.66 -28.76
CA ALA A 106 5.78 -32.07 -29.01
C ALA A 106 6.99 -33.00 -28.72
N SER A 107 8.21 -32.46 -28.66
CA SER A 107 9.43 -33.17 -28.26
C SER A 107 9.87 -32.92 -26.81
N ALA A 108 9.10 -32.17 -26.03
CA ALA A 108 9.41 -31.89 -24.62
C ALA A 108 9.11 -33.09 -23.70
N PRO A 109 9.81 -33.22 -22.55
CA PRO A 109 9.50 -34.22 -21.53
C PRO A 109 8.05 -34.11 -21.03
N SER A 110 7.45 -35.23 -20.63
CA SER A 110 6.03 -35.27 -20.23
C SER A 110 5.66 -34.35 -19.06
N ALA A 111 6.61 -34.04 -18.18
CA ALA A 111 6.43 -33.10 -17.07
C ALA A 111 6.49 -31.62 -17.46
N PHE A 112 7.04 -31.28 -18.64
CA PHE A 112 7.31 -29.92 -19.09
C PHE A 112 6.06 -29.02 -19.05
N LYS A 113 4.97 -29.45 -19.70
CA LYS A 113 3.74 -28.66 -19.78
C LYS A 113 3.14 -28.39 -18.40
N THR A 114 3.13 -29.39 -17.53
CA THR A 114 2.63 -29.25 -16.15
C THR A 114 3.47 -28.26 -15.34
N ALA A 115 4.79 -28.27 -15.50
CA ALA A 115 5.67 -27.36 -14.78
C ALA A 115 5.53 -25.90 -15.28
N VAL A 116 5.44 -25.67 -16.59
CA VAL A 116 5.14 -24.33 -17.15
C VAL A 116 3.77 -23.83 -16.67
N ILE A 117 2.75 -24.68 -16.68
CA ILE A 117 1.42 -24.33 -16.13
C ILE A 117 1.51 -24.01 -14.63
N SER A 118 2.31 -24.75 -13.85
CA SER A 118 2.50 -24.49 -12.43
C SER A 118 3.17 -23.14 -12.16
N ALA A 119 4.13 -22.72 -12.99
CA ALA A 119 4.75 -21.40 -12.91
C ALA A 119 3.75 -20.29 -13.23
N ALA A 120 2.95 -20.46 -14.29
CA ALA A 120 1.89 -19.53 -14.65
C ALA A 120 0.85 -19.40 -13.51
N GLN A 121 0.36 -20.53 -12.98
CA GLN A 121 -0.59 -20.55 -11.86
C GLN A 121 -0.03 -19.95 -10.57
N TYR A 122 1.28 -20.04 -10.33
CA TYR A 122 1.92 -19.30 -9.25
C TYR A 122 1.75 -17.80 -9.46
N LEU A 123 2.14 -17.25 -10.63
CA LEU A 123 2.01 -15.82 -10.92
C LEU A 123 0.53 -15.35 -10.91
N GLU A 124 -0.40 -16.14 -11.46
CA GLU A 124 -1.85 -15.87 -11.36
C GLU A 124 -2.34 -15.77 -9.91
N SER A 125 -1.70 -16.48 -8.97
CA SER A 125 -2.01 -16.38 -7.53
C SER A 125 -1.35 -15.19 -6.82
N GLN A 126 -0.32 -14.57 -7.42
CA GLN A 126 0.43 -13.46 -6.83
C GLN A 126 -0.07 -12.08 -7.28
N PHE A 127 -0.87 -11.97 -8.35
CA PHE A 127 -1.33 -10.68 -8.88
C PHE A 127 -2.84 -10.67 -9.16
N ILE A 128 -3.47 -9.49 -9.15
CA ILE A 128 -4.92 -9.30 -9.25
C ILE A 128 -5.37 -8.37 -10.40
N ASP A 129 -4.47 -8.04 -11.32
CA ASP A 129 -4.78 -7.23 -12.51
C ASP A 129 -5.86 -7.92 -13.37
N PRO A 130 -6.99 -7.26 -13.70
CA PRO A 130 -8.11 -7.89 -14.42
C PRO A 130 -7.85 -7.98 -15.93
N ILE A 131 -6.75 -8.65 -16.30
CA ILE A 131 -6.22 -8.72 -17.66
C ILE A 131 -5.87 -10.16 -18.07
N THR A 132 -5.70 -10.39 -19.37
CA THR A 132 -5.11 -11.64 -19.88
C THR A 132 -3.87 -11.34 -20.72
N ILE A 133 -2.75 -11.98 -20.37
CA ILE A 133 -1.54 -11.99 -21.19
C ILE A 133 -1.42 -13.29 -21.97
N ASN A 134 -0.92 -13.24 -23.20
CA ASN A 134 -0.83 -14.38 -24.11
C ASN A 134 0.63 -14.71 -24.38
N ILE A 135 1.12 -15.84 -23.88
CA ILE A 135 2.51 -16.28 -24.01
C ILE A 135 2.59 -17.52 -24.91
N SER A 136 3.48 -17.47 -25.90
CA SER A 136 3.81 -18.62 -26.75
C SER A 136 5.03 -19.35 -26.18
N VAL A 137 4.95 -20.67 -26.00
CA VAL A 137 5.98 -21.47 -25.31
C VAL A 137 6.66 -22.46 -26.26
N GLY A 138 7.99 -22.39 -26.36
CA GLY A 138 8.85 -23.28 -27.17
C GLY A 138 9.73 -24.23 -26.34
N TYR A 139 10.30 -25.25 -27.00
CA TYR A 139 11.24 -26.20 -26.39
C TYR A 139 12.45 -26.45 -27.29
N GLY A 140 13.65 -26.12 -26.79
CA GLY A 140 14.88 -25.99 -27.57
C GLY A 140 14.98 -24.68 -28.37
N GLU A 141 13.92 -23.87 -28.38
CA GLU A 141 13.81 -22.65 -29.15
C GLU A 141 12.91 -21.61 -28.47
N VAL A 142 13.06 -20.34 -28.87
CA VAL A 142 12.14 -19.25 -28.60
C VAL A 142 11.78 -18.58 -29.94
N ASN A 143 10.49 -18.53 -30.28
CA ASN A 143 9.97 -17.84 -31.46
C ASN A 143 10.68 -18.22 -32.79
N GLY A 144 10.92 -19.51 -33.04
CA GLY A 144 11.63 -19.97 -34.25
C GLY A 144 13.16 -19.91 -34.17
N ALA A 145 13.74 -19.43 -33.06
CA ALA A 145 15.19 -19.30 -32.87
C ALA A 145 15.70 -20.29 -31.82
N ALA A 146 16.62 -21.18 -32.22
CA ALA A 146 17.24 -22.15 -31.33
C ALA A 146 18.00 -21.48 -30.17
N LEU A 147 17.84 -22.02 -28.95
CA LEU A 147 18.58 -21.56 -27.77
C LEU A 147 20.08 -21.92 -27.89
N GLY A 148 20.92 -21.09 -27.25
CA GLY A 148 22.34 -21.41 -27.08
C GLY A 148 22.55 -22.61 -26.14
N SER A 149 23.66 -23.33 -26.28
CA SER A 149 23.93 -24.57 -25.53
C SER A 149 23.92 -24.42 -24.00
N ASN A 150 24.15 -23.20 -23.51
CA ASN A 150 24.27 -22.87 -22.09
C ASN A 150 23.08 -22.03 -21.59
N ALA A 151 22.09 -21.73 -22.45
CA ALA A 151 20.88 -21.03 -22.06
C ALA A 151 19.88 -22.03 -21.45
N LEU A 152 19.41 -21.73 -20.24
CA LEU A 152 18.38 -22.50 -19.55
C LEU A 152 17.00 -22.12 -20.07
N GLY A 153 16.76 -20.82 -20.21
CA GLY A 153 15.61 -20.25 -20.89
C GLY A 153 16.00 -19.05 -21.76
N SER A 154 15.02 -18.52 -22.49
CA SER A 154 15.10 -17.22 -23.13
C SER A 154 13.70 -16.70 -23.44
N SER A 155 13.45 -15.41 -23.17
CA SER A 155 12.20 -14.74 -23.46
C SER A 155 12.35 -13.74 -24.62
N GLN A 156 11.22 -13.41 -25.24
CA GLN A 156 11.12 -12.34 -26.24
C GLN A 156 9.75 -11.66 -26.15
N SER A 157 9.75 -10.35 -25.97
CA SER A 157 8.53 -9.54 -25.80
C SER A 157 8.26 -8.65 -27.01
N TYR A 158 6.97 -8.36 -27.28
CA TYR A 158 6.62 -7.18 -28.08
C TYR A 158 6.63 -5.93 -27.20
N LEU A 159 7.14 -4.81 -27.74
CA LEU A 159 7.30 -3.56 -27.01
C LEU A 159 6.44 -2.43 -27.60
N ASN A 160 5.92 -1.58 -26.72
CA ASN A 160 5.30 -0.29 -27.05
C ASN A 160 6.18 0.84 -26.52
N SER A 161 6.20 2.00 -27.19
CA SER A 161 6.88 3.20 -26.69
C SER A 161 5.89 4.25 -26.19
N PHE A 162 6.21 4.87 -25.06
CA PHE A 162 5.37 5.88 -24.42
C PHE A 162 6.19 7.09 -23.96
N SER A 163 5.51 8.23 -23.74
CA SER A 163 6.16 9.37 -23.11
C SER A 163 6.37 9.12 -21.61
N TYR A 164 7.44 9.64 -21.04
CA TYR A 164 7.69 9.57 -19.60
C TYR A 164 6.49 10.09 -18.77
N SER A 165 5.87 11.19 -19.22
CA SER A 165 4.67 11.74 -18.59
C SER A 165 3.47 10.79 -18.64
N THR A 166 3.33 10.01 -19.71
CA THR A 166 2.28 8.99 -19.84
C THR A 166 2.53 7.86 -18.84
N LEU A 167 3.75 7.31 -18.80
CA LEU A 167 4.11 6.22 -17.88
C LEU A 167 4.00 6.63 -16.41
N ARG A 168 4.53 7.81 -16.05
CA ARG A 168 4.39 8.36 -14.69
C ARG A 168 2.92 8.55 -14.29
N THR A 169 2.05 8.89 -15.22
CA THR A 169 0.60 9.01 -14.95
C THR A 169 -0.06 7.64 -14.81
N ALA A 170 0.31 6.67 -15.64
CA ALA A 170 -0.19 5.30 -15.55
C ALA A 170 0.19 4.64 -14.22
N LEU A 171 1.48 4.64 -13.86
CA LEU A 171 1.96 4.16 -12.56
C LEU A 171 1.27 4.86 -11.38
N SER A 172 1.00 6.17 -11.48
CA SER A 172 0.28 6.92 -10.44
C SER A 172 -1.21 6.61 -10.34
N ASN A 173 -1.83 6.05 -11.38
CA ASN A 173 -3.23 5.64 -11.40
C ASN A 173 -3.39 4.17 -11.01
N ASP A 174 -2.38 3.36 -11.33
CA ASP A 174 -2.30 1.92 -11.05
C ASP A 174 -1.88 1.62 -9.61
N ALA A 175 -1.15 2.55 -8.96
CA ALA A 175 -0.67 2.40 -7.59
C ALA A 175 -1.73 1.93 -6.58
N THR A 176 -1.65 0.68 -6.12
CA THR A 176 -2.49 0.12 -5.04
C THR A 176 -1.72 -0.18 -3.76
N SER A 177 -0.39 -0.35 -3.86
CA SER A 177 0.49 -0.63 -2.73
C SER A 177 1.22 0.63 -2.22
N ALA A 178 1.88 0.52 -1.07
CA ALA A 178 2.77 1.57 -0.59
C ALA A 178 4.17 1.52 -1.21
N ALA A 179 4.54 0.38 -1.83
CA ALA A 179 5.70 0.34 -2.70
C ALA A 179 5.43 1.20 -3.94
N ASP A 180 4.25 1.10 -4.55
CA ASP A 180 3.82 1.98 -5.64
C ASP A 180 3.76 3.44 -5.22
N ALA A 181 3.14 3.75 -4.08
CA ALA A 181 3.05 5.12 -3.59
C ALA A 181 4.45 5.74 -3.36
N SER A 182 5.39 4.95 -2.82
CA SER A 182 6.79 5.35 -2.66
C SER A 182 7.51 5.51 -4.00
N ALA A 183 7.25 4.59 -4.93
CA ALA A 183 7.83 4.54 -6.26
C ALA A 183 7.42 5.78 -7.06
N VAL A 184 6.12 6.04 -7.15
CA VAL A 184 5.51 7.22 -7.78
C VAL A 184 6.00 8.51 -7.12
N ALA A 185 6.13 8.55 -5.80
CA ALA A 185 6.71 9.71 -5.09
C ALA A 185 8.19 9.94 -5.44
N SER A 186 8.94 8.88 -5.78
CA SER A 186 10.33 8.96 -6.25
C SER A 186 10.50 9.36 -7.72
N LEU A 187 9.41 9.40 -8.51
CA LEU A 187 9.43 9.78 -9.93
C LEU A 187 9.41 11.31 -10.11
N PRO A 188 10.48 11.91 -10.69
CA PRO A 188 10.52 13.36 -10.94
C PRO A 188 9.38 13.84 -11.85
N THR A 189 9.10 15.14 -11.85
CA THR A 189 8.01 15.71 -12.68
C THR A 189 8.33 15.78 -14.17
N ALA A 190 9.61 15.80 -14.53
CA ALA A 190 10.12 15.69 -15.89
C ALA A 190 11.00 14.45 -16.01
N SER A 191 11.25 13.97 -17.24
CA SER A 191 12.03 12.74 -17.42
C SER A 191 13.45 12.89 -16.86
N PRO A 192 13.94 11.93 -16.05
CA PRO A 192 15.29 11.98 -15.47
C PRO A 192 16.41 11.74 -16.48
N VAL A 193 16.11 11.27 -17.69
CA VAL A 193 17.09 10.92 -18.73
C VAL A 193 16.54 11.23 -20.13
N ALA A 194 17.42 11.52 -21.09
CA ALA A 194 17.03 11.79 -22.47
C ALA A 194 17.00 10.49 -23.29
N GLY A 195 15.82 10.08 -23.74
CA GLY A 195 15.64 8.84 -24.51
C GLY A 195 14.19 8.49 -24.81
N THR A 196 13.97 7.24 -25.20
CA THR A 196 12.63 6.66 -25.42
C THR A 196 12.34 5.65 -24.32
N PHE A 197 11.17 5.75 -23.70
CA PHE A 197 10.70 4.74 -22.77
C PHE A 197 9.85 3.70 -23.48
N TRP A 198 10.10 2.45 -23.13
CA TRP A 198 9.40 1.26 -23.63
C TRP A 198 8.70 0.55 -22.47
N THR A 199 7.72 -0.27 -22.83
CA THR A 199 7.09 -1.27 -21.96
C THR A 199 6.89 -2.54 -22.79
N THR A 200 6.81 -3.70 -22.16
CA THR A 200 6.22 -4.86 -22.88
C THR A 200 4.74 -4.63 -23.13
N THR A 201 4.17 -5.35 -24.10
CA THR A 201 2.71 -5.30 -24.36
C THR A 201 1.90 -5.86 -23.19
N ALA A 202 2.42 -6.84 -22.45
CA ALA A 202 1.85 -7.33 -21.20
C ALA A 202 1.80 -6.24 -20.13
N GLN A 203 2.93 -5.57 -19.85
CA GLN A 203 2.99 -4.45 -18.90
C GLN A 203 2.10 -3.29 -19.34
N ALA A 204 2.01 -3.01 -20.64
CA ALA A 204 1.12 -1.99 -21.18
C ALA A 204 -0.38 -2.33 -21.02
N LYS A 205 -0.75 -3.59 -20.79
CA LYS A 205 -2.13 -3.97 -20.44
C LYS A 205 -2.40 -3.70 -18.96
N ALA A 206 -1.47 -4.07 -18.08
CA ALA A 206 -1.61 -3.91 -16.64
C ALA A 206 -1.71 -2.42 -16.27
N LEU A 207 -0.78 -1.59 -16.77
CA LEU A 207 -0.79 -0.13 -16.66
C LEU A 207 -1.98 0.59 -17.36
N GLY A 208 -2.94 -0.13 -17.93
CA GLY A 208 -4.12 0.43 -18.60
C GLY A 208 -3.82 1.22 -19.88
N LEU A 209 -2.61 1.11 -20.43
CA LEU A 209 -2.15 1.85 -21.63
C LEU A 209 -2.65 1.22 -22.94
N THR A 210 -3.06 -0.05 -22.89
CA THR A 210 -3.62 -0.82 -24.00
C THR A 210 -4.77 -1.71 -23.52
N SER A 211 -5.48 -2.37 -24.46
CA SER A 211 -6.64 -3.18 -24.11
C SER A 211 -6.27 -4.43 -23.31
N ALA A 212 -6.75 -4.48 -22.06
CA ALA A 212 -6.67 -5.62 -21.12
C ALA A 212 -7.06 -7.00 -21.73
N THR A 213 -7.94 -6.99 -22.73
CA THR A 213 -8.49 -8.20 -23.38
C THR A 213 -7.94 -8.44 -24.80
N SER A 214 -6.87 -7.74 -25.19
CA SER A 214 -6.21 -7.97 -26.48
C SER A 214 -5.70 -9.41 -26.60
N THR A 215 -6.15 -10.10 -27.64
CA THR A 215 -5.81 -11.52 -27.95
C THR A 215 -4.49 -11.68 -28.71
N ALA A 216 -3.76 -10.58 -28.96
CA ALA A 216 -2.42 -10.65 -29.52
C ALA A 216 -1.46 -11.36 -28.55
N THR A 217 -0.51 -12.14 -29.09
CA THR A 217 0.63 -12.66 -28.34
C THR A 217 1.43 -11.49 -27.78
N ASP A 218 1.65 -11.47 -26.46
CA ASP A 218 2.40 -10.42 -25.78
C ASP A 218 3.92 -10.73 -25.75
N GLY A 219 4.25 -12.03 -25.64
CA GLY A 219 5.62 -12.51 -25.70
C GLY A 219 5.76 -14.01 -25.96
N PHE A 220 7.01 -14.45 -26.01
CA PHE A 220 7.44 -15.83 -26.22
C PHE A 220 8.41 -16.20 -25.10
N ILE A 221 8.34 -17.44 -24.64
CA ILE A 221 9.35 -18.03 -23.75
C ILE A 221 9.80 -19.37 -24.32
N GLY A 222 11.10 -19.64 -24.23
CA GLY A 222 11.72 -20.88 -24.69
C GLY A 222 12.60 -21.48 -23.62
N PHE A 223 12.71 -22.81 -23.59
CA PHE A 223 13.48 -23.54 -22.59
C PHE A 223 14.46 -24.50 -23.23
N SER A 224 15.59 -24.76 -22.57
CA SER A 224 16.63 -25.64 -23.09
C SER A 224 16.11 -27.05 -23.38
N SER A 225 16.47 -27.59 -24.55
CA SER A 225 16.29 -29.01 -24.87
C SER A 225 17.56 -29.85 -24.63
N SER A 226 18.67 -29.21 -24.25
CA SER A 226 19.98 -29.83 -24.04
C SER A 226 20.46 -29.84 -22.59
N LEU A 227 19.96 -28.93 -21.74
CA LEU A 227 20.29 -28.88 -20.32
C LEU A 227 19.26 -29.66 -19.48
N PRO A 228 19.69 -30.37 -18.42
CA PRO A 228 18.81 -31.23 -17.62
C PRO A 228 18.02 -30.44 -16.56
N PHE A 229 16.72 -30.71 -16.46
CA PHE A 229 15.80 -30.03 -15.55
C PHE A 229 15.16 -30.98 -14.54
N THR A 230 14.99 -30.50 -13.29
CA THR A 230 13.99 -31.03 -12.37
C THR A 230 12.71 -30.21 -12.50
N TYR A 231 11.61 -30.88 -12.83
CA TYR A 231 10.31 -30.27 -13.13
C TYR A 231 9.37 -30.09 -11.92
N SER A 232 9.83 -30.41 -10.69
CA SER A 232 9.07 -30.22 -9.45
C SER A 232 10.02 -29.98 -8.27
N THR A 233 9.77 -28.94 -7.49
CA THR A 233 10.52 -28.62 -6.27
C THR A 233 10.09 -29.45 -5.05
N SER A 234 9.05 -30.28 -5.18
CA SER A 234 8.39 -31.00 -4.05
C SER A 234 9.30 -31.92 -3.22
N SER A 235 10.48 -32.27 -3.75
CA SER A 235 11.48 -33.10 -3.08
C SER A 235 12.89 -32.48 -3.14
N GLY A 236 12.97 -31.16 -3.39
CA GLY A 236 14.19 -30.46 -3.79
C GLY A 236 14.55 -30.68 -5.27
N ILE A 237 15.65 -30.06 -5.70
CA ILE A 237 16.18 -30.17 -7.07
C ILE A 237 17.28 -31.23 -7.13
N ALA A 238 17.22 -32.13 -8.11
CA ALA A 238 18.21 -33.19 -8.23
C ALA A 238 19.60 -32.63 -8.59
N ALA A 239 20.65 -33.19 -7.99
CA ALA A 239 22.03 -32.78 -8.25
C ALA A 239 22.37 -32.90 -9.75
N GLY A 240 23.00 -31.87 -10.31
CA GLY A 240 23.31 -31.80 -11.75
C GLY A 240 22.11 -31.51 -12.64
N THR A 241 20.97 -31.06 -12.08
CA THR A 241 19.80 -30.56 -12.83
C THR A 241 19.39 -29.18 -12.34
N TYR A 242 18.72 -28.41 -13.19
CA TYR A 242 18.28 -27.04 -12.87
C TYR A 242 16.81 -26.99 -12.42
N ASP A 243 16.45 -25.97 -11.63
CA ASP A 243 15.08 -25.72 -11.20
C ASP A 243 14.23 -25.18 -12.36
N PHE A 244 13.42 -26.05 -12.98
CA PHE A 244 12.59 -25.61 -14.10
C PHE A 244 11.54 -24.57 -13.69
N ASN A 245 11.02 -24.63 -12.46
CA ASN A 245 9.99 -23.69 -12.02
C ASN A 245 10.59 -22.29 -11.82
N GLY A 246 11.78 -22.20 -11.22
CA GLY A 246 12.54 -20.96 -11.14
C GLY A 246 12.79 -20.33 -12.52
N VAL A 247 13.30 -21.13 -13.48
CA VAL A 247 13.52 -20.65 -14.85
C VAL A 247 12.20 -20.24 -15.53
N ALA A 248 11.10 -20.98 -15.35
CA ALA A 248 9.82 -20.61 -15.95
C ALA A 248 9.25 -19.29 -15.39
N LEU A 249 9.43 -19.03 -14.09
CA LEU A 249 9.07 -17.76 -13.46
C LEU A 249 9.96 -16.61 -13.96
N HIS A 250 11.26 -16.86 -14.15
CA HIS A 250 12.20 -15.92 -14.76
C HIS A 250 11.69 -15.42 -16.11
N GLU A 251 11.54 -16.31 -17.09
CA GLU A 251 11.18 -15.94 -18.47
C GLU A 251 9.78 -15.30 -18.55
N MET A 252 8.84 -15.71 -17.68
CA MET A 252 7.50 -15.10 -17.62
C MET A 252 7.52 -13.68 -17.06
N THR A 253 8.32 -13.39 -16.02
CA THR A 253 8.42 -12.03 -15.44
C THR A 253 9.07 -11.03 -16.39
N GLU A 254 10.00 -11.48 -17.24
CA GLU A 254 10.56 -10.64 -18.32
C GLU A 254 9.51 -10.29 -19.37
N VAL A 255 8.65 -11.24 -19.77
CA VAL A 255 7.49 -10.96 -20.63
C VAL A 255 6.54 -9.96 -19.96
N MET A 256 6.36 -10.07 -18.64
CA MET A 256 5.59 -9.12 -17.83
C MET A 256 6.26 -7.73 -17.67
N GLY A 257 7.48 -7.51 -18.18
CA GLY A 257 8.11 -6.18 -18.20
C GLY A 257 9.32 -5.99 -17.28
N ARG A 258 9.85 -7.06 -16.69
CA ARG A 258 11.10 -7.00 -15.92
C ARG A 258 12.31 -6.91 -16.86
N LEU A 259 12.55 -5.73 -17.46
CA LEU A 259 13.63 -5.48 -18.42
C LEU A 259 14.45 -4.25 -18.00
N LEU A 260 15.78 -4.29 -18.03
CA LEU A 260 16.62 -3.11 -17.74
C LEU A 260 17.41 -2.68 -18.98
N LEU A 261 16.84 -1.73 -19.73
CA LEU A 261 17.31 -1.37 -21.07
C LEU A 261 18.53 -0.45 -21.05
N THR A 262 18.77 0.32 -19.98
CA THR A 262 20.02 1.06 -19.69
C THR A 262 20.63 1.87 -20.84
N GLY A 263 19.79 2.50 -21.66
CA GLY A 263 20.21 3.34 -22.78
C GLY A 263 20.59 2.56 -24.04
N SER A 264 20.27 1.27 -24.09
CA SER A 264 20.49 0.41 -25.26
C SER A 264 19.80 0.92 -26.54
N THR A 265 20.16 0.33 -27.68
CA THR A 265 19.53 0.63 -28.97
C THR A 265 18.51 -0.46 -29.32
N ILE A 266 17.28 -0.04 -29.60
CA ILE A 266 16.18 -0.91 -30.07
C ILE A 266 15.87 -0.53 -31.52
N GLY A 267 16.22 -1.41 -32.46
CA GLY A 267 16.10 -1.13 -33.89
C GLY A 267 17.00 0.05 -34.29
N SER A 268 16.40 1.17 -34.69
CA SER A 268 17.10 2.43 -34.96
C SER A 268 17.07 3.44 -33.81
N THR A 269 16.41 3.11 -32.69
CA THR A 269 16.18 4.02 -31.56
C THR A 269 17.24 3.82 -30.48
N ALA A 270 18.24 4.72 -30.45
CA ALA A 270 19.22 4.78 -29.37
C ALA A 270 18.64 5.39 -28.08
N ASN A 271 19.30 5.16 -26.95
CA ASN A 271 18.91 5.62 -25.62
C ASN A 271 17.49 5.13 -25.24
N SER A 272 17.32 3.81 -25.22
CA SER A 272 16.09 3.14 -24.81
C SER A 272 16.12 2.77 -23.32
N TYR A 273 15.01 2.98 -22.64
CA TYR A 273 14.81 2.71 -21.21
C TYR A 273 13.48 1.99 -21.00
N ASP A 274 13.37 1.13 -20.00
CA ASP A 274 12.13 0.51 -19.56
C ASP A 274 11.52 1.30 -18.37
N VAL A 275 10.38 0.83 -17.84
CA VAL A 275 9.87 1.25 -16.53
C VAL A 275 10.82 0.81 -15.41
N LEU A 276 11.44 -0.37 -15.48
CA LEU A 276 12.37 -0.83 -14.43
C LEU A 276 13.64 0.04 -14.31
N ASP A 277 14.10 0.67 -15.41
CA ASP A 277 15.15 1.70 -15.37
C ASP A 277 14.78 2.89 -14.47
N LEU A 278 13.48 3.18 -14.30
CA LEU A 278 13.00 4.19 -13.35
C LEU A 278 13.04 3.75 -11.88
N PHE A 279 13.56 2.56 -11.58
CA PHE A 279 13.75 2.03 -10.23
C PHE A 279 15.14 1.46 -9.96
N HIS A 280 16.08 1.66 -10.88
CA HIS A 280 17.50 1.38 -10.70
C HIS A 280 18.23 2.54 -9.99
N TYR A 281 18.92 2.24 -8.89
CA TYR A 281 19.69 3.22 -8.10
C TYR A 281 21.08 2.67 -7.77
N SER A 282 22.09 3.55 -7.76
CA SER A 282 23.43 3.25 -7.23
C SER A 282 23.63 3.77 -5.80
N ALA A 283 22.79 4.69 -5.33
CA ALA A 283 22.69 5.13 -3.94
C ALA A 283 21.33 5.82 -3.66
N ALA A 284 21.04 6.12 -2.39
CA ALA A 284 19.89 6.92 -2.01
C ALA A 284 19.90 8.30 -2.71
N GLY A 285 18.82 8.61 -3.43
CA GLY A 285 18.66 9.79 -4.27
C GLY A 285 19.40 9.74 -5.63
N VAL A 286 20.14 8.67 -5.93
CA VAL A 286 21.00 8.54 -7.12
C VAL A 286 20.49 7.41 -8.01
N ARG A 287 19.62 7.78 -8.95
CA ARG A 287 19.11 6.91 -10.02
C ARG A 287 20.20 6.66 -11.06
N ASP A 288 20.32 5.42 -11.52
CA ASP A 288 21.31 5.01 -12.52
C ASP A 288 20.65 4.43 -13.78
N PHE A 289 21.34 4.54 -14.91
CA PHE A 289 20.84 4.20 -16.26
C PHE A 289 21.89 3.43 -17.08
N SER A 290 22.80 2.72 -16.41
CA SER A 290 23.95 2.02 -17.00
C SER A 290 24.00 0.56 -16.52
N ALA A 291 24.06 -0.39 -17.47
CA ALA A 291 24.23 -1.82 -17.20
C ALA A 291 25.55 -2.20 -16.50
N SER A 292 26.47 -1.24 -16.36
CA SER A 292 27.82 -1.46 -15.80
C SER A 292 28.05 -0.79 -14.46
N THR A 293 27.11 0.05 -14.00
CA THR A 293 27.18 0.63 -12.65
C THR A 293 26.65 -0.40 -11.67
N ALA A 294 27.35 -0.63 -10.57
CA ALA A 294 26.80 -1.42 -9.47
C ALA A 294 25.61 -0.67 -8.85
N GLY A 295 24.44 -1.30 -8.88
CA GLY A 295 23.19 -0.72 -8.41
C GLY A 295 22.14 -1.76 -8.08
N TYR A 296 20.96 -1.28 -7.69
CA TYR A 296 19.89 -2.10 -7.13
C TYR A 296 18.50 -1.54 -7.47
N PHE A 297 17.51 -2.42 -7.46
CA PHE A 297 16.09 -2.08 -7.45
C PHE A 297 15.72 -1.39 -6.13
N SER A 298 14.97 -0.30 -6.21
CA SER A 298 14.44 0.39 -5.03
C SER A 298 13.10 1.10 -5.30
N ALA A 299 12.08 0.74 -4.53
CA ALA A 299 10.78 1.39 -4.55
C ALA A 299 10.78 2.79 -3.90
N ASN A 300 11.81 3.18 -3.13
CA ASN A 300 11.74 4.33 -2.22
C ASN A 300 12.89 5.34 -2.39
N GLY A 301 13.16 5.73 -3.63
CA GLY A 301 14.18 6.74 -3.91
C GLY A 301 15.62 6.24 -3.72
N GLY A 302 15.85 4.93 -3.74
CA GLY A 302 17.17 4.35 -3.47
C GLY A 302 17.47 4.14 -1.98
N THR A 303 16.50 4.35 -1.08
CA THR A 303 16.73 4.27 0.38
C THR A 303 16.93 2.83 0.86
N THR A 304 16.19 1.88 0.27
CA THR A 304 16.27 0.44 0.54
C THR A 304 16.72 -0.30 -0.71
N ASN A 305 17.64 -1.26 -0.57
CA ASN A 305 17.98 -2.21 -1.63
C ASN A 305 16.99 -3.39 -1.60
N GLY A 306 16.16 -3.52 -2.64
CA GLY A 306 15.22 -4.64 -2.80
C GLY A 306 15.75 -5.79 -3.67
N GLY A 307 16.82 -5.56 -4.43
CA GLY A 307 17.45 -6.53 -5.31
C GLY A 307 18.66 -5.91 -6.01
N THR A 308 19.85 -6.50 -5.87
CA THR A 308 21.08 -5.97 -6.51
C THR A 308 21.13 -6.44 -7.96
N PHE A 309 21.24 -5.51 -8.92
CA PHE A 309 21.27 -5.85 -10.35
C PHE A 309 22.60 -6.48 -10.78
N ASN A 310 22.53 -7.37 -11.77
CA ASN A 310 23.70 -7.99 -12.36
C ASN A 310 24.49 -6.99 -13.23
N THR A 311 25.80 -6.95 -12.99
CA THR A 311 26.78 -6.19 -13.81
C THR A 311 27.81 -7.10 -14.49
N THR A 312 27.66 -8.42 -14.34
CA THR A 312 28.57 -9.42 -14.91
C THR A 312 28.32 -9.57 -16.39
N THR A 313 29.38 -9.40 -17.19
CA THR A 313 29.32 -9.57 -18.65
C THR A 313 28.86 -10.98 -19.02
N GLY A 314 27.72 -11.08 -19.71
CA GLY A 314 27.17 -12.34 -20.20
C GLY A 314 25.73 -12.59 -19.74
N GLY A 315 25.39 -12.16 -18.51
CA GLY A 315 24.01 -12.18 -17.99
C GLY A 315 23.23 -10.93 -18.39
N ASP A 316 21.94 -10.89 -18.08
CA ASP A 316 21.11 -9.71 -18.31
C ASP A 316 21.36 -8.63 -17.23
N PRO A 317 21.34 -7.32 -17.56
CA PRO A 317 21.40 -6.27 -16.56
C PRO A 317 20.14 -6.14 -15.70
N GLY A 318 18.97 -6.62 -16.17
CA GLY A 318 17.70 -6.57 -15.43
C GLY A 318 17.49 -7.71 -14.44
N ASP A 319 18.39 -8.69 -14.45
CA ASP A 319 18.44 -9.78 -13.49
C ASP A 319 19.15 -9.39 -12.20
N TRP A 320 18.91 -10.15 -11.15
CA TRP A 320 19.68 -10.05 -9.92
C TRP A 320 21.09 -10.60 -10.09
N ALA A 321 22.05 -9.97 -9.42
CA ALA A 321 23.37 -10.52 -9.23
C ALA A 321 23.31 -11.72 -8.28
N SER A 322 24.03 -12.80 -8.60
CA SER A 322 24.05 -14.04 -7.80
C SER A 322 24.60 -13.90 -6.38
N SER A 323 25.11 -12.71 -6.01
CA SER A 323 25.34 -12.30 -4.62
C SER A 323 24.06 -12.20 -3.77
N MET A 324 22.87 -12.14 -4.40
CA MET A 324 21.56 -12.20 -3.74
C MET A 324 21.24 -13.61 -3.20
N GLY A 325 22.02 -14.64 -3.58
CA GLY A 325 21.72 -16.04 -3.31
C GLY A 325 20.72 -16.62 -4.32
N TYR A 326 20.36 -17.89 -4.14
CA TYR A 326 19.47 -18.60 -5.07
C TYR A 326 18.09 -17.93 -5.12
N ASN A 327 17.69 -17.50 -6.32
CA ASN A 327 16.50 -16.71 -6.59
C ASN A 327 16.06 -17.01 -8.04
N ALA A 328 14.75 -17.03 -8.31
CA ALA A 328 14.22 -17.26 -9.67
C ALA A 328 14.71 -16.22 -10.69
N LEU A 329 14.94 -14.97 -10.26
CA LEU A 329 15.32 -13.82 -11.08
C LEU A 329 16.84 -13.53 -11.09
N ASP A 330 17.68 -14.46 -10.59
CA ASP A 330 19.15 -14.40 -10.68
C ASP A 330 19.60 -14.56 -12.15
N ALA A 331 20.64 -13.83 -12.55
CA ALA A 331 21.24 -13.90 -13.89
C ALA A 331 21.91 -15.25 -14.22
N PHE A 332 22.26 -16.03 -13.19
CA PHE A 332 22.94 -17.32 -13.34
C PHE A 332 22.42 -18.37 -12.35
N SER A 333 21.54 -19.25 -12.82
CA SER A 333 20.97 -20.32 -11.97
C SER A 333 21.98 -21.46 -11.75
N SER A 334 22.22 -21.86 -10.51
CA SER A 334 23.03 -23.04 -10.18
C SER A 334 22.24 -24.35 -10.29
N SER A 335 22.91 -25.47 -10.58
CA SER A 335 22.27 -26.78 -10.57
C SER A 335 22.17 -27.37 -9.15
N GLY A 336 21.16 -28.22 -8.91
CA GLY A 336 20.94 -28.89 -7.63
C GLY A 336 20.34 -28.02 -6.52
N VAL A 337 19.89 -26.80 -6.82
CA VAL A 337 19.33 -25.85 -5.85
C VAL A 337 17.94 -25.36 -6.29
N VAL A 338 17.08 -25.08 -5.31
CA VAL A 338 15.78 -24.42 -5.53
C VAL A 338 16.03 -22.93 -5.73
N ASN A 339 15.38 -22.34 -6.73
CA ASN A 339 15.45 -20.90 -7.01
C ASN A 339 14.07 -20.28 -6.73
N PRO A 340 13.77 -19.87 -5.48
CA PRO A 340 12.47 -19.35 -5.09
C PRO A 340 12.23 -17.94 -5.66
N MET A 341 10.96 -17.60 -5.86
CA MET A 341 10.49 -16.21 -5.84
C MET A 341 10.39 -15.73 -4.38
N THR A 342 10.75 -14.48 -4.16
CA THR A 342 10.87 -13.80 -2.86
C THR A 342 9.96 -12.57 -2.81
N ALA A 343 9.80 -11.98 -1.62
CA ALA A 343 9.02 -10.74 -1.48
C ALA A 343 9.64 -9.55 -2.23
N GLY A 344 10.97 -9.51 -2.39
CA GLY A 344 11.65 -8.47 -3.18
C GLY A 344 11.34 -8.58 -4.68
N ASP A 345 11.26 -9.82 -5.19
CA ASP A 345 10.90 -10.11 -6.58
C ASP A 345 9.48 -9.66 -6.90
N LEU A 346 8.53 -9.97 -6.00
CA LEU A 346 7.14 -9.57 -6.16
C LEU A 346 6.96 -8.05 -6.01
N GLN A 347 7.69 -7.39 -5.10
CA GLN A 347 7.72 -5.93 -5.00
C GLN A 347 8.32 -5.26 -6.25
N ALA A 348 9.30 -5.89 -6.90
CA ALA A 348 9.86 -5.39 -8.16
C ALA A 348 8.84 -5.47 -9.31
N MET A 349 7.98 -6.50 -9.34
CA MET A 349 6.87 -6.59 -10.28
C MET A 349 5.75 -5.59 -9.97
N ASP A 350 5.36 -5.46 -8.69
CA ASP A 350 4.33 -4.54 -8.18
C ASP A 350 4.61 -3.10 -8.67
N VAL A 351 5.80 -2.60 -8.35
CA VAL A 351 6.26 -1.23 -8.67
C VAL A 351 6.37 -0.92 -10.17
N ILE A 352 6.45 -1.94 -11.04
CA ILE A 352 6.46 -1.75 -12.50
C ILE A 352 5.07 -1.95 -13.15
N GLY A 353 4.02 -2.12 -12.33
CA GLY A 353 2.61 -2.11 -12.73
C GLY A 353 1.92 -3.47 -12.66
N TRP A 354 2.08 -4.24 -11.58
CA TRP A 354 1.42 -5.55 -11.38
C TRP A 354 0.85 -5.68 -9.97
N ASN A 355 -0.44 -5.37 -9.80
CA ASN A 355 -1.07 -5.23 -8.50
C ASN A 355 -1.02 -6.55 -7.68
N GLN A 356 -0.25 -6.57 -6.58
CA GLN A 356 -0.01 -7.79 -5.81
C GLN A 356 -1.25 -8.28 -5.03
N ALA A 357 -1.54 -9.58 -5.15
CA ALA A 357 -2.60 -10.27 -4.43
C ALA A 357 -2.33 -10.30 -2.91
N GLY A 358 -3.36 -9.99 -2.12
CA GLY A 358 -3.30 -10.09 -0.65
C GLY A 358 -2.68 -8.88 0.08
N VAL A 359 -2.13 -7.90 -0.65
CA VAL A 359 -1.69 -6.63 -0.08
C VAL A 359 -2.91 -5.81 0.35
N SER A 360 -3.31 -5.96 1.61
CA SER A 360 -4.44 -5.22 2.19
C SER A 360 -3.93 -4.02 2.99
N THR A 361 -4.00 -2.83 2.41
CA THR A 361 -3.62 -1.59 3.10
C THR A 361 -4.54 -1.33 4.30
N PRO A 362 -4.00 -1.05 5.51
CA PRO A 362 -4.83 -0.62 6.63
C PRO A 362 -5.52 0.70 6.30
N THR A 363 -6.83 0.79 6.53
CA THR A 363 -7.66 1.94 6.15
C THR A 363 -7.72 3.04 7.22
N GLY A 364 -7.16 2.79 8.41
CA GLY A 364 -7.04 3.78 9.48
C GLY A 364 -6.66 3.14 10.81
N VAL A 365 -7.00 3.82 11.90
CA VAL A 365 -6.88 3.30 13.27
C VAL A 365 -8.16 3.50 14.09
N SER A 366 -8.44 2.55 14.97
CA SER A 366 -9.38 2.66 16.07
C SER A 366 -8.64 3.20 17.31
N ILE A 367 -9.35 3.94 18.15
CA ILE A 367 -8.78 4.61 19.34
C ILE A 367 -9.77 4.39 20.49
N ALA A 368 -9.27 3.98 21.65
CA ALA A 368 -10.05 3.80 22.87
C ALA A 368 -9.25 4.26 24.10
N ALA A 369 -9.93 4.78 25.12
CA ALA A 369 -9.29 5.28 26.35
C ALA A 369 -8.55 4.20 27.16
N VAL A 370 -7.53 4.63 27.91
CA VAL A 370 -6.90 3.88 29.01
C VAL A 370 -7.25 4.58 30.32
N THR A 371 -8.35 4.17 30.92
CA THR A 371 -8.94 4.75 32.13
C THR A 371 -8.26 4.32 33.43
N SER A 372 -7.74 3.09 33.49
CA SER A 372 -7.24 2.49 34.74
C SER A 372 -5.94 3.09 35.28
N GLY A 373 -5.23 3.91 34.50
CA GLY A 373 -4.05 4.68 34.96
C GLY A 373 -4.33 6.15 35.23
N LEU A 374 -5.55 6.62 34.94
CA LEU A 374 -5.84 8.05 34.78
C LEU A 374 -5.99 8.79 36.13
N SER A 375 -6.58 8.16 37.15
CA SER A 375 -6.74 8.73 38.50
C SER A 375 -5.42 9.07 39.18
N THR A 376 -4.38 8.26 38.97
CA THR A 376 -3.02 8.52 39.48
C THR A 376 -2.19 9.40 38.55
N GLY A 377 -2.72 9.73 37.36
CA GLY A 377 -2.06 10.48 36.31
C GLY A 377 -2.34 11.97 36.32
N GLN A 378 -3.36 12.46 37.03
CA GLN A 378 -3.70 13.88 37.06
C GLN A 378 -2.90 14.62 38.14
N THR A 379 -2.43 15.84 37.84
CA THR A 379 -1.58 16.66 38.72
C THR A 379 -2.11 18.10 38.76
N SER A 380 -1.66 18.90 39.72
CA SER A 380 -2.04 20.32 39.84
C SER A 380 -1.57 21.22 38.69
N THR A 381 -0.84 20.69 37.70
CA THR A 381 -0.32 21.44 36.55
C THR A 381 -0.59 20.78 35.20
N GLY A 382 -1.37 19.68 35.17
CA GLY A 382 -1.59 18.89 33.94
C GLY A 382 -1.50 17.38 34.18
N LEU A 383 -1.08 16.63 33.17
CA LEU A 383 -0.97 15.16 33.22
C LEU A 383 0.48 14.72 33.51
N ALA A 384 0.61 13.70 34.35
CA ALA A 384 1.88 13.13 34.78
C ALA A 384 2.63 12.41 33.63
N GLY A 385 3.96 12.37 33.75
CA GLY A 385 4.81 11.69 32.78
C GLY A 385 4.56 10.18 32.69
N ASN A 386 4.61 9.64 31.48
CA ASN A 386 4.37 8.21 31.17
C ASN A 386 2.91 7.73 31.39
N LEU A 387 1.96 8.63 31.62
CA LEU A 387 0.55 8.30 31.75
C LEU A 387 0.00 7.74 30.42
N ALA A 388 -0.48 6.50 30.41
CA ALA A 388 -1.17 5.92 29.26
C ALA A 388 -2.54 6.58 29.06
N LEU A 389 -2.83 7.04 27.84
CA LEU A 389 -4.06 7.75 27.48
C LEU A 389 -4.98 6.91 26.59
N ALA A 390 -4.40 6.22 25.60
CA ALA A 390 -5.18 5.51 24.59
C ALA A 390 -4.54 4.20 24.12
N LYS A 391 -5.38 3.21 23.81
CA LYS A 391 -5.04 2.07 22.97
C LYS A 391 -5.43 2.38 21.53
N ILE A 392 -4.54 2.02 20.61
CA ILE A 392 -4.66 2.25 19.18
C ILE A 392 -4.42 0.92 18.47
N ILE A 393 -5.36 0.55 17.59
CA ILE A 393 -5.35 -0.69 16.82
C ILE A 393 -5.72 -0.35 15.38
N GLN A 394 -5.07 -0.97 14.39
CA GLN A 394 -5.38 -0.78 12.98
C GLN A 394 -6.85 -1.08 12.66
N VAL A 395 -7.36 -0.44 11.60
CA VAL A 395 -8.66 -0.74 10.98
C VAL A 395 -8.38 -1.07 9.52
N GLY A 396 -9.04 -2.09 8.99
CA GLY A 396 -8.62 -2.69 7.72
C GLY A 396 -7.29 -3.44 7.85
N GLY A 397 -6.72 -3.81 6.70
CA GLY A 397 -5.58 -4.72 6.65
C GLY A 397 -5.91 -6.16 7.06
N SER A 398 -4.92 -7.04 6.98
CA SER A 398 -5.06 -8.44 7.37
C SER A 398 -4.74 -8.64 8.85
N SER A 399 -5.54 -9.44 9.53
CA SER A 399 -5.39 -9.70 10.97
C SER A 399 -4.24 -10.66 11.31
N ALA A 400 -3.62 -11.27 10.29
CA ALA A 400 -2.44 -12.12 10.45
C ALA A 400 -1.12 -11.32 10.43
N ASP A 401 -1.15 -10.08 9.96
CA ASP A 401 0.05 -9.28 9.73
C ASP A 401 0.57 -8.54 10.96
N THR A 402 1.83 -8.09 10.90
CA THR A 402 2.48 -7.37 12.01
C THR A 402 2.40 -5.87 11.78
N TYR A 403 1.93 -5.12 12.77
CA TYR A 403 1.71 -3.67 12.64
C TYR A 403 2.63 -2.87 13.55
N SER A 404 3.19 -1.81 12.99
CA SER A 404 3.84 -0.71 13.72
C SER A 404 2.97 0.54 13.64
N TYR A 405 3.24 1.51 14.51
CA TYR A 405 2.47 2.75 14.56
C TYR A 405 3.41 3.94 14.75
N ALA A 406 3.07 5.07 14.13
CA ALA A 406 3.85 6.30 14.21
C ALA A 406 2.98 7.49 14.61
N LEU A 407 3.59 8.45 15.31
CA LEU A 407 3.00 9.76 15.57
C LEU A 407 3.59 10.81 14.62
N SER A 408 2.75 11.70 14.11
CA SER A 408 3.14 12.90 13.38
C SER A 408 2.37 14.13 13.91
N GLY A 409 2.69 15.32 13.39
CA GLY A 409 2.17 16.61 13.89
C GLY A 409 3.14 17.35 14.81
N ALA A 410 2.74 18.54 15.27
CA ALA A 410 3.63 19.47 15.99
C ALA A 410 3.93 19.07 17.44
N ASN A 411 3.08 18.26 18.07
CA ASN A 411 3.14 17.97 19.51
C ASN A 411 3.73 16.61 19.86
N THR A 412 4.22 15.83 18.88
CA THR A 412 4.66 14.44 19.07
C THR A 412 5.73 14.26 20.14
N ALA A 413 6.63 15.23 20.30
CA ALA A 413 7.67 15.22 21.32
C ALA A 413 7.14 15.21 22.77
N ALA A 414 5.87 15.56 22.99
CA ALA A 414 5.22 15.51 24.30
C ALA A 414 4.55 14.14 24.61
N PHE A 415 4.68 13.16 23.71
CA PHE A 415 4.05 11.85 23.80
C PHE A 415 5.03 10.72 23.50
N THR A 416 4.64 9.50 23.86
CA THR A 416 5.30 8.25 23.48
C THR A 416 4.26 7.28 22.93
N LEU A 417 4.68 6.41 22.01
CA LEU A 417 3.82 5.40 21.42
C LEU A 417 4.54 4.04 21.48
N ASN A 418 4.07 3.17 22.37
CA ASN A 418 4.68 1.87 22.61
C ASN A 418 3.81 0.76 21.99
N THR A 419 4.37 -0.02 21.05
CA THR A 419 3.62 -1.07 20.35
C THR A 419 3.96 -2.45 20.90
N ALA A 420 2.95 -3.23 21.26
CA ALA A 420 3.08 -4.62 21.66
C ALA A 420 1.87 -5.43 21.15
N SER A 421 2.13 -6.61 20.57
CA SER A 421 1.08 -7.51 20.03
C SER A 421 0.07 -6.80 19.11
N ASN A 422 0.57 -6.02 18.15
CA ASN A 422 -0.20 -5.16 17.22
C ASN A 422 -1.09 -4.08 17.87
N VAL A 423 -0.96 -3.83 19.18
CA VAL A 423 -1.64 -2.72 19.87
C VAL A 423 -0.62 -1.66 20.24
N ALA A 424 -0.82 -0.43 19.77
CA ALA A 424 -0.06 0.72 20.25
C ALA A 424 -0.74 1.34 21.49
N THR A 425 0.07 1.68 22.49
CA THR A 425 -0.36 2.45 23.65
C THR A 425 0.23 3.85 23.54
N LEU A 426 -0.64 4.85 23.34
CA LEU A 426 -0.28 6.26 23.42
C LEU A 426 -0.18 6.65 24.90
N ALA A 427 0.94 7.25 25.27
CA ALA A 427 1.18 7.76 26.61
C ALA A 427 1.80 9.16 26.58
N VAL A 428 1.61 9.90 27.67
CA VAL A 428 2.28 11.17 27.93
C VAL A 428 3.80 10.94 27.98
N GLY A 429 4.57 11.86 27.39
CA GLY A 429 6.03 11.83 27.47
C GLY A 429 6.54 11.93 28.91
N SER A 430 7.79 11.55 29.17
CA SER A 430 8.34 11.47 30.54
C SER A 430 8.35 12.79 31.31
N ALA A 431 8.24 13.94 30.62
CA ALA A 431 8.15 15.27 31.21
C ALA A 431 6.74 15.67 31.71
N GLY A 432 5.69 14.91 31.36
CA GLY A 432 4.30 15.31 31.57
C GLY A 432 3.73 16.20 30.45
N LEU A 433 2.42 16.48 30.51
CA LEU A 433 1.74 17.49 29.70
C LEU A 433 1.28 18.63 30.61
N ALA A 434 1.48 19.86 30.19
CA ALA A 434 1.00 21.03 30.91
C ALA A 434 -0.49 21.29 30.61
N GLY A 435 -1.24 21.61 31.65
CA GLY A 435 -2.59 22.15 31.55
C GLY A 435 -2.60 23.67 31.42
N ALA A 436 -3.66 24.24 30.87
CA ALA A 436 -3.88 25.68 30.82
C ALA A 436 -5.36 26.05 31.00
N ALA A 437 -5.62 27.23 31.55
CA ALA A 437 -6.98 27.72 31.71
C ALA A 437 -7.68 27.86 30.34
N GLY A 438 -8.90 27.34 30.23
CA GLY A 438 -9.66 27.19 28.97
C GLY A 438 -9.24 26.00 28.10
N GLY A 439 -8.23 25.23 28.49
CA GLY A 439 -7.76 24.01 27.82
C GLY A 439 -6.55 24.23 26.90
N GLN A 440 -5.41 23.61 27.26
CA GLN A 440 -4.25 23.48 26.38
C GLN A 440 -4.49 22.35 25.36
N LEU A 441 -4.49 22.68 24.07
CA LEU A 441 -4.61 21.69 22.98
C LEU A 441 -3.25 21.11 22.59
N TYR A 442 -3.20 19.80 22.49
CA TYR A 442 -2.14 19.01 21.86
C TYR A 442 -2.75 18.23 20.69
N ALA A 443 -2.42 18.63 19.46
CA ALA A 443 -2.84 17.95 18.24
C ALA A 443 -1.76 16.98 17.74
N LEU A 444 -2.19 15.78 17.40
CA LEU A 444 -1.39 14.65 16.93
C LEU A 444 -2.05 14.02 15.70
N ASP A 445 -1.24 13.36 14.89
CA ASP A 445 -1.67 12.45 13.83
C ASP A 445 -1.11 11.06 14.11
N VAL A 446 -1.89 10.02 13.79
CA VAL A 446 -1.49 8.62 14.01
C VAL A 446 -1.65 7.80 12.73
N THR A 447 -0.61 7.07 12.37
CA THR A 447 -0.58 6.14 11.23
C THR A 447 -0.32 4.72 11.73
N ALA A 448 -1.04 3.73 11.20
CA ALA A 448 -0.66 2.32 11.30
C ALA A 448 0.07 1.91 10.03
N THR A 449 1.19 1.21 10.19
CA THR A 449 1.96 0.63 9.09
C THR A 449 1.96 -0.88 9.25
N ASP A 450 1.36 -1.57 8.30
CA ASP A 450 1.56 -3.00 8.10
C ASP A 450 3.02 -3.23 7.70
N THR A 451 3.77 -3.90 8.57
CA THR A 451 5.19 -4.19 8.37
C THR A 451 5.43 -5.48 7.60
N THR A 452 4.39 -6.31 7.39
CA THR A 452 4.47 -7.45 6.47
C THR A 452 4.34 -6.95 5.03
N ALA A 453 3.31 -6.15 4.75
CA ALA A 453 2.98 -5.65 3.42
C ALA A 453 3.68 -4.32 3.06
N GLY A 454 4.32 -3.66 4.04
CA GLY A 454 4.93 -2.33 3.87
C GLY A 454 3.90 -1.19 3.72
N THR A 455 2.60 -1.47 3.83
CA THR A 455 1.52 -0.52 3.57
C THR A 455 1.18 0.32 4.80
N SER A 456 0.76 1.56 4.59
CA SER A 456 0.44 2.48 5.70
C SER A 456 -0.94 3.10 5.52
N SER A 457 -1.63 3.29 6.64
CA SER A 457 -2.94 3.94 6.66
C SER A 457 -2.82 5.42 6.34
N PRO A 458 -3.92 6.06 5.87
CA PRO A 458 -4.06 7.50 6.02
C PRO A 458 -3.77 7.91 7.47
N ALA A 459 -3.11 9.05 7.65
CA ALA A 459 -2.91 9.64 8.96
C ALA A 459 -4.27 10.00 9.57
N LYS A 460 -4.55 9.52 10.79
CA LYS A 460 -5.77 9.83 11.52
C LYS A 460 -5.47 10.86 12.60
N PRO A 461 -6.10 12.04 12.59
CA PRO A 461 -5.88 13.04 13.61
C PRO A 461 -6.46 12.61 14.96
N LEU A 462 -5.85 13.09 16.04
CA LEU A 462 -6.24 12.91 17.43
C LEU A 462 -5.90 14.17 18.24
N HIS A 463 -6.81 14.58 19.12
CA HIS A 463 -6.57 15.68 20.05
C HIS A 463 -6.49 15.19 21.50
N VAL A 464 -5.61 15.84 22.27
CA VAL A 464 -5.57 15.77 23.74
C VAL A 464 -5.68 17.20 24.25
N ILE A 465 -6.66 17.48 25.12
CA ILE A 465 -6.92 18.80 25.68
C ILE A 465 -6.85 18.72 27.20
N VAL A 466 -6.05 19.58 27.83
CA VAL A 466 -5.79 19.56 29.27
C VAL A 466 -6.07 20.95 29.87
N ALA A 467 -7.07 21.06 30.74
CA ALA A 467 -7.39 22.27 31.50
C ALA A 467 -6.39 22.51 32.65
N SER A 468 -6.61 23.52 33.49
CA SER A 468 -5.81 23.77 34.70
C SER A 468 -6.46 23.17 35.95
N SER A 469 -5.79 23.14 37.10
CA SER A 469 -6.41 22.70 38.36
C SER A 469 -7.25 23.81 39.04
N GLY A 470 -8.02 24.55 38.25
CA GLY A 470 -8.94 25.59 38.71
C GLY A 470 -10.26 25.46 37.95
N ALA A 471 -11.30 26.18 38.36
CA ALA A 471 -12.60 26.10 37.69
C ALA A 471 -12.53 26.65 36.26
N ASP A 472 -12.57 25.75 35.28
CA ASP A 472 -12.28 26.01 33.88
C ASP A 472 -13.51 25.96 32.96
N THR A 473 -13.40 26.55 31.78
CA THR A 473 -14.42 26.43 30.72
C THR A 473 -13.75 26.11 29.39
N VAL A 474 -13.78 24.84 29.02
CA VAL A 474 -13.16 24.30 27.81
C VAL A 474 -14.21 24.20 26.72
N ASN A 475 -14.08 25.01 25.67
CA ASN A 475 -14.90 24.86 24.46
C ASN A 475 -14.09 24.11 23.39
N VAL A 476 -14.33 22.81 23.27
CA VAL A 476 -13.53 21.91 22.43
C VAL A 476 -13.51 22.40 20.98
N ALA A 477 -14.68 22.74 20.42
CA ALA A 477 -14.81 23.21 19.04
C ALA A 477 -14.11 24.55 18.75
N THR A 478 -13.92 25.40 19.77
CA THR A 478 -13.16 26.66 19.64
C THR A 478 -11.66 26.39 19.57
N LEU A 479 -11.16 25.39 20.32
CA LEU A 479 -9.77 24.96 20.27
C LEU A 479 -9.44 24.19 18.98
N THR A 480 -10.36 23.34 18.51
CA THR A 480 -10.13 22.39 17.40
C THR A 480 -10.64 22.85 16.04
N GLY A 481 -11.36 23.97 15.94
CA GLY A 481 -12.20 24.30 14.77
C GLY A 481 -11.50 24.27 13.40
N SER A 482 -10.26 24.75 13.29
CA SER A 482 -9.45 24.69 12.06
C SER A 482 -8.74 23.35 11.82
N LEU A 483 -8.72 22.46 12.81
CA LEU A 483 -8.07 21.15 12.82
C LEU A 483 -9.09 19.99 12.67
N GLY A 484 -10.39 20.28 12.77
CA GLY A 484 -11.48 19.35 12.46
C GLY A 484 -12.39 19.02 13.65
N LEU A 485 -13.70 19.19 13.45
CA LEU A 485 -14.73 18.87 14.44
C LEU A 485 -15.09 17.37 14.48
N SER A 486 -14.69 16.60 13.48
CA SER A 486 -14.78 15.13 13.43
C SER A 486 -13.60 14.42 14.12
N THR A 487 -12.57 15.17 14.54
CA THR A 487 -11.37 14.60 15.13
C THR A 487 -11.65 14.05 16.53
N PRO A 488 -11.34 12.76 16.81
CA PRO A 488 -11.48 12.20 18.16
C PRO A 488 -10.65 13.01 19.16
N SER A 489 -11.20 13.28 20.34
CA SER A 489 -10.59 14.19 21.32
C SER A 489 -10.70 13.65 22.75
N PHE A 490 -9.57 13.58 23.45
CA PHE A 490 -9.52 13.43 24.90
C PHE A 490 -9.55 14.82 25.55
N VAL A 491 -10.34 14.99 26.60
CA VAL A 491 -10.50 16.28 27.31
C VAL A 491 -10.48 16.03 28.81
N TYR A 492 -9.55 16.69 29.50
CA TYR A 492 -9.31 16.54 30.94
C TYR A 492 -9.52 17.89 31.66
N GLY A 493 -10.42 17.93 32.65
CA GLY A 493 -10.66 19.07 33.54
C GLY A 493 -9.61 19.21 34.64
N LEU A 494 -9.12 18.08 35.17
CA LEU A 494 -8.20 17.94 36.32
C LEU A 494 -8.88 18.08 37.68
N ALA A 495 -8.96 19.29 38.21
CA ALA A 495 -9.53 19.54 39.53
C ALA A 495 -10.08 20.96 39.56
N GLY A 496 -11.33 21.12 39.95
CA GLY A 496 -12.02 22.38 39.74
C GLY A 496 -13.52 22.25 39.87
N SER A 497 -14.24 23.01 39.07
CA SER A 497 -15.68 22.86 38.87
C SER A 497 -15.90 23.26 37.42
N ASP A 498 -15.62 22.31 36.55
CA ASP A 498 -15.23 22.59 35.18
C ASP A 498 -16.42 22.50 34.24
N THR A 499 -16.37 23.22 33.13
CA THR A 499 -17.34 23.10 32.04
C THR A 499 -16.64 22.61 30.79
N LEU A 500 -16.79 21.32 30.48
CA LEU A 500 -16.22 20.69 29.29
C LEU A 500 -17.30 20.61 28.20
N ASN A 501 -17.19 21.46 27.18
CA ASN A 501 -18.22 21.63 26.16
C ASN A 501 -17.79 21.15 24.76
N GLY A 502 -18.32 20.00 24.36
CA GLY A 502 -18.16 19.36 23.06
C GLY A 502 -19.35 19.47 22.11
N THR A 503 -20.37 20.31 22.38
CA THR A 503 -21.65 20.35 21.64
C THR A 503 -21.54 20.33 20.10
N SER A 504 -20.51 21.00 19.54
CA SER A 504 -20.30 21.10 18.09
C SER A 504 -19.35 20.05 17.50
N MET A 505 -18.90 19.08 18.30
CA MET A 505 -18.03 18.00 17.86
C MET A 505 -18.86 16.85 17.27
N ALA A 506 -18.38 16.28 16.18
CA ALA A 506 -18.91 15.06 15.56
C ALA A 506 -17.98 13.85 15.75
N GLY A 507 -16.73 14.09 16.16
CA GLY A 507 -15.79 13.05 16.55
C GLY A 507 -16.12 12.45 17.93
N ASN A 508 -15.51 11.31 18.25
CA ASN A 508 -15.64 10.73 19.57
C ASN A 508 -15.00 11.64 20.63
N LEU A 509 -15.66 11.78 21.78
CA LEU A 509 -15.13 12.51 22.93
C LEU A 509 -14.91 11.58 24.11
N TRP A 510 -13.74 11.68 24.73
CA TRP A 510 -13.45 11.12 26.04
C TRP A 510 -13.34 12.29 27.02
N LEU A 511 -14.35 12.44 27.87
CA LEU A 511 -14.51 13.58 28.78
C LEU A 511 -14.25 13.11 30.21
N ASP A 512 -13.18 13.61 30.82
CA ASP A 512 -12.85 13.42 32.25
C ASP A 512 -12.92 14.79 32.93
N GLY A 513 -13.88 14.98 33.84
CA GLY A 513 -13.95 16.20 34.66
C GLY A 513 -12.81 16.23 35.69
N GLY A 514 -12.50 15.08 36.28
CA GLY A 514 -11.57 14.93 37.39
C GLY A 514 -12.25 15.21 38.73
N VAL A 515 -11.56 15.88 39.65
CA VAL A 515 -12.10 16.13 41.00
C VAL A 515 -12.82 17.47 41.05
N GLY A 516 -14.15 17.44 40.95
CA GLY A 516 -14.92 18.67 40.91
C GLY A 516 -16.41 18.53 41.17
N ALA A 517 -17.16 19.39 40.49
CA ALA A 517 -18.62 19.38 40.41
C ALA A 517 -18.96 19.79 38.98
N ASP A 518 -18.67 18.87 38.07
CA ASP A 518 -18.31 19.24 36.70
C ASP A 518 -19.50 19.17 35.75
N LYS A 519 -19.48 20.01 34.73
CA LYS A 519 -20.53 20.13 33.73
C LYS A 519 -20.02 19.63 32.39
N LEU A 520 -20.41 18.41 32.06
CA LEU A 520 -19.93 17.68 30.89
C LEU A 520 -20.99 17.73 29.78
N THR A 521 -20.58 18.14 28.58
CA THR A 521 -21.47 18.21 27.41
C THR A 521 -20.81 17.53 26.21
N GLY A 522 -21.36 16.39 25.79
CA GLY A 522 -20.90 15.65 24.63
C GLY A 522 -21.24 16.33 23.29
N GLY A 523 -20.70 15.79 22.20
CA GLY A 523 -21.05 16.13 20.83
C GLY A 523 -22.11 15.19 20.23
N THR A 524 -22.22 15.18 18.90
CA THR A 524 -23.08 14.25 18.15
C THR A 524 -22.40 12.91 17.81
N GLY A 525 -21.10 12.79 18.07
CA GLY A 525 -20.35 11.54 18.01
C GLY A 525 -20.62 10.65 19.24
N VAL A 526 -19.84 9.56 19.38
CA VAL A 526 -19.88 8.73 20.59
C VAL A 526 -19.14 9.44 21.72
N ASN A 527 -19.81 9.68 22.85
CA ASN A 527 -19.22 10.32 24.02
C ASN A 527 -19.06 9.33 25.18
N ASP A 528 -17.82 9.18 25.66
CA ASP A 528 -17.48 8.42 26.85
C ASP A 528 -17.15 9.41 27.98
N TYR A 529 -17.93 9.38 29.06
CA TYR A 529 -17.72 10.19 30.26
C TYR A 529 -16.93 9.35 31.28
N LEU A 530 -15.67 9.71 31.49
CA LEU A 530 -14.70 8.91 32.23
C LEU A 530 -14.71 9.26 33.72
N TYR A 531 -14.68 8.23 34.56
CA TYR A 531 -14.59 8.36 36.02
C TYR A 531 -13.52 7.42 36.56
N THR A 532 -12.62 7.99 37.36
CA THR A 532 -11.33 7.36 37.70
C THR A 532 -11.16 7.14 39.21
N SER A 533 -11.90 7.90 40.02
CA SER A 533 -12.08 7.72 41.45
C SER A 533 -13.52 8.08 41.86
N THR A 534 -14.01 7.54 42.97
CA THR A 534 -15.33 7.95 43.50
C THR A 534 -15.35 9.39 44.02
N SER A 535 -14.17 10.00 44.21
CA SER A 535 -14.02 11.43 44.54
C SER A 535 -14.41 12.35 43.40
N ASP A 536 -14.39 11.85 42.16
CA ASP A 536 -14.59 12.65 40.95
C ASP A 536 -16.03 13.16 40.89
N SER A 537 -16.99 12.39 41.43
CA SER A 537 -18.41 12.76 41.46
C SER A 537 -19.08 12.29 42.75
N THR A 538 -18.87 13.04 43.83
CA THR A 538 -19.44 12.75 45.15
C THR A 538 -20.90 13.21 45.25
N SER A 539 -21.67 12.76 46.25
CA SER A 539 -23.05 13.26 46.44
C SER A 539 -23.14 14.75 46.83
N ALA A 540 -22.03 15.40 47.22
CA ALA A 540 -21.98 16.81 47.59
C ALA A 540 -21.44 17.70 46.45
N SER A 541 -20.47 17.18 45.70
CA SER A 541 -19.91 17.74 44.48
C SER A 541 -20.11 16.69 43.39
N MET A 542 -21.30 16.72 42.76
CA MET A 542 -21.72 15.76 41.73
C MET A 542 -21.65 16.42 40.37
N ASP A 543 -21.37 15.61 39.35
CA ASP A 543 -21.29 16.07 37.98
C ASP A 543 -22.67 16.07 37.32
N ILE A 544 -22.78 16.91 36.30
CA ILE A 544 -23.96 17.06 35.48
C ILE A 544 -23.57 16.81 34.02
N ILE A 545 -23.91 15.65 33.50
CA ILE A 545 -23.87 15.37 32.06
C ILE A 545 -25.13 15.94 31.42
N THR A 546 -24.96 16.92 30.54
CA THR A 546 -26.07 17.79 30.10
C THR A 546 -26.88 17.28 28.92
N ASN A 547 -26.35 16.31 28.16
CA ASN A 547 -26.93 15.84 26.89
C ASN A 547 -26.61 14.37 26.59
N PHE A 548 -26.69 13.48 27.59
CA PHE A 548 -26.34 12.06 27.44
C PHE A 548 -27.25 11.34 26.42
N HIS A 549 -26.68 10.88 25.30
CA HIS A 549 -27.41 10.16 24.25
C HIS A 549 -27.41 8.64 24.52
N THR A 550 -28.49 8.11 25.09
CA THR A 550 -28.57 6.70 25.53
C THR A 550 -28.37 5.64 24.44
N ALA A 551 -28.38 6.02 23.16
CA ALA A 551 -28.11 5.12 22.04
C ALA A 551 -26.61 4.94 21.71
N THR A 552 -25.75 5.86 22.14
CA THR A 552 -24.33 5.94 21.75
C THR A 552 -23.41 6.17 22.94
N ASP A 553 -23.80 7.01 23.89
CA ASP A 553 -22.95 7.49 24.95
C ASP A 553 -22.81 6.47 26.09
N ARG A 554 -21.66 6.54 26.77
CA ARG A 554 -21.27 5.63 27.85
C ARG A 554 -20.69 6.39 29.04
N ILE A 555 -20.94 5.87 30.24
CA ILE A 555 -20.30 6.29 31.48
C ILE A 555 -19.27 5.22 31.80
N ASP A 556 -17.99 5.59 31.80
CA ASP A 556 -16.90 4.65 31.99
C ASP A 556 -16.38 4.70 33.44
N LEU A 557 -16.74 3.66 34.19
CA LEU A 557 -16.35 3.44 35.58
C LEU A 557 -15.21 2.41 35.71
N THR A 558 -14.61 1.96 34.59
CA THR A 558 -13.48 1.00 34.64
C THR A 558 -12.26 1.58 35.35
N GLY A 559 -12.10 2.91 35.33
CA GLY A 559 -11.06 3.64 36.06
C GLY A 559 -11.13 3.47 37.58
N LEU A 560 -12.31 3.19 38.14
CA LEU A 560 -12.51 2.97 39.58
C LEU A 560 -11.80 1.71 40.12
N GLY A 561 -11.36 0.78 39.26
CA GLY A 561 -10.70 -0.45 39.69
C GLY A 561 -11.63 -1.49 40.35
N HIS A 562 -12.95 -1.33 40.22
CA HIS A 562 -13.96 -2.23 40.79
C HIS A 562 -14.77 -2.97 39.71
N THR A 563 -14.94 -4.29 39.87
CA THR A 563 -15.98 -5.05 39.17
C THR A 563 -17.33 -4.73 39.80
N LEU A 564 -18.21 -4.06 39.05
CA LEU A 564 -19.52 -3.62 39.52
C LEU A 564 -20.63 -4.51 38.94
N LYS A 565 -21.75 -4.61 39.66
CA LYS A 565 -22.97 -5.23 39.13
C LYS A 565 -23.97 -4.17 38.70
N TYR A 566 -24.45 -4.26 37.45
CA TYR A 566 -25.55 -3.41 36.99
C TYR A 566 -26.87 -3.80 37.66
N ALA A 567 -27.35 -2.94 38.56
CA ALA A 567 -28.61 -3.09 39.30
C ALA A 567 -29.83 -2.54 38.56
N GLY A 568 -29.63 -1.84 37.43
CA GLY A 568 -30.71 -1.27 36.62
C GLY A 568 -31.44 -0.10 37.30
N LYS A 569 -32.72 0.06 36.95
CA LYS A 569 -33.59 1.08 37.54
C LYS A 569 -33.94 0.72 38.99
N LEU A 570 -33.59 1.61 39.91
CA LEU A 570 -33.80 1.42 41.34
C LEU A 570 -35.24 1.78 41.74
N GLY A 571 -35.92 0.83 42.36
CA GLY A 571 -37.21 1.02 43.06
C GLY A 571 -37.08 1.01 44.58
N LYS A 572 -35.88 1.29 45.11
CA LYS A 572 -35.50 1.13 46.52
C LYS A 572 -34.61 2.31 46.97
N THR A 573 -34.59 2.58 48.27
CA THR A 573 -33.75 3.62 48.89
C THR A 573 -32.31 3.18 49.19
N LYS A 574 -31.95 1.94 48.86
CA LYS A 574 -30.60 1.37 49.04
C LYS A 574 -30.07 0.71 47.77
N LEU A 575 -28.75 0.82 47.57
CA LEU A 575 -27.98 0.17 46.52
C LEU A 575 -27.12 -0.96 47.14
N ALA A 576 -26.95 -2.08 46.44
CA ALA A 576 -26.19 -3.21 46.96
C ALA A 576 -24.67 -2.95 46.94
N ALA A 577 -23.90 -3.71 47.72
CA ALA A 577 -22.43 -3.68 47.68
C ALA A 577 -21.90 -4.00 46.28
N GLY A 578 -20.84 -3.31 45.85
CA GLY A 578 -20.20 -3.52 44.54
C GLY A 578 -21.19 -3.43 43.36
N SER A 579 -22.04 -2.39 43.33
CA SER A 579 -23.06 -2.25 42.29
C SER A 579 -23.31 -0.82 41.85
N VAL A 580 -23.87 -0.68 40.65
CA VAL A 580 -24.23 0.58 40.01
C VAL A 580 -25.68 0.52 39.55
N GLY A 581 -26.46 1.57 39.82
CA GLY A 581 -27.88 1.63 39.45
C GLY A 581 -28.37 3.06 39.36
N TRP A 582 -29.55 3.27 38.79
CA TRP A 582 -30.06 4.62 38.49
C TRP A 582 -31.51 4.83 38.92
N GLN A 583 -31.89 6.09 39.16
CA GLN A 583 -33.28 6.48 39.34
C GLN A 583 -33.59 7.81 38.64
N THR A 584 -34.85 8.05 38.32
CA THR A 584 -35.35 9.34 37.81
C THR A 584 -35.98 10.15 38.94
N SER A 585 -35.62 11.42 39.09
CA SER A 585 -36.20 12.35 40.08
C SER A 585 -36.12 13.79 39.58
N GLY A 586 -37.15 14.60 39.86
CA GLY A 586 -37.16 16.03 39.49
C GLY A 586 -37.08 16.33 37.99
N GLY A 587 -37.28 15.34 37.11
CA GLY A 587 -37.12 15.45 35.66
C GLY A 587 -35.78 14.93 35.12
N ASN A 588 -34.81 14.64 35.99
CA ASN A 588 -33.46 14.19 35.63
C ASN A 588 -33.21 12.73 36.05
N THR A 589 -32.18 12.09 35.48
CA THR A 589 -31.72 10.75 35.85
C THR A 589 -30.47 10.86 36.71
N TYR A 590 -30.38 10.08 37.77
CA TYR A 590 -29.21 10.02 38.64
C TYR A 590 -28.65 8.61 38.66
N LEU A 591 -27.36 8.46 38.34
CA LEU A 591 -26.59 7.24 38.53
C LEU A 591 -25.98 7.25 39.94
N TYR A 592 -26.00 6.09 40.59
CA TYR A 592 -25.42 5.86 41.91
C TYR A 592 -24.44 4.70 41.83
N VAL A 593 -23.26 4.87 42.41
CA VAL A 593 -22.20 3.86 42.44
C VAL A 593 -21.86 3.54 43.90
N ASN A 594 -21.97 2.27 44.26
CA ASN A 594 -21.57 1.76 45.56
C ASN A 594 -20.38 0.80 45.41
N THR A 595 -19.19 1.29 45.79
CA THR A 595 -17.94 0.52 45.86
C THR A 595 -17.70 -0.07 47.26
N SER A 596 -18.56 0.24 48.23
CA SER A 596 -18.50 -0.30 49.59
C SER A 596 -18.83 -1.81 49.62
N THR A 597 -18.40 -2.47 50.70
CA THR A 597 -18.67 -3.90 50.98
C THR A 597 -20.08 -4.14 51.54
N GLY A 598 -20.84 -3.07 51.84
CA GLY A 598 -22.19 -3.10 52.39
C GLY A 598 -23.25 -2.51 51.45
N ALA A 599 -24.52 -2.63 51.84
CA ALA A 599 -25.63 -2.01 51.10
C ALA A 599 -25.93 -0.60 51.64
N GLU A 600 -25.55 0.43 50.87
CA GLU A 600 -25.66 1.84 51.24
C GLU A 600 -27.04 2.44 50.93
N ASN A 601 -27.43 3.47 51.70
CA ASN A 601 -28.52 4.37 51.30
C ASN A 601 -28.09 5.18 50.07
N LEU A 602 -29.00 5.55 49.17
CA LEU A 602 -28.65 6.33 47.96
C LEU A 602 -28.00 7.69 48.26
N SER A 603 -28.24 8.28 49.44
CA SER A 603 -27.58 9.51 49.89
C SER A 603 -26.19 9.31 50.48
N ALA A 604 -25.73 8.06 50.60
CA ALA A 604 -24.45 7.64 51.19
C ALA A 604 -23.62 6.78 50.24
N THR A 605 -24.06 6.60 48.99
CA THR A 605 -23.26 5.91 47.95
C THR A 605 -22.01 6.71 47.62
N ASN A 606 -20.94 6.00 47.28
CA ASN A 606 -19.60 6.57 47.14
C ASN A 606 -19.50 7.60 46.01
N MET A 607 -20.26 7.41 44.94
CA MET A 607 -20.33 8.32 43.81
C MET A 607 -21.77 8.47 43.31
N LYS A 608 -22.10 9.66 42.80
CA LYS A 608 -23.40 10.04 42.25
C LYS A 608 -23.20 10.98 41.08
N ILE A 609 -23.79 10.67 39.92
CA ILE A 609 -23.71 11.48 38.70
C ILE A 609 -25.14 11.86 38.28
N GLU A 610 -25.36 13.11 37.90
CA GLU A 610 -26.61 13.60 37.30
C GLU A 610 -26.53 13.59 35.77
N LEU A 611 -27.58 13.06 35.14
CA LEU A 611 -27.83 13.14 33.71
C LEU A 611 -29.08 14.01 33.51
N ALA A 612 -28.94 15.09 32.75
CA ALA A 612 -30.07 15.97 32.46
C ALA A 612 -31.15 15.22 31.65
N GLY A 613 -32.41 15.36 32.06
CA GLY A 613 -33.55 14.68 31.45
C GLY A 613 -33.84 13.27 32.00
N SER A 614 -35.06 12.79 31.76
CA SER A 614 -35.55 11.51 32.30
C SER A 614 -35.17 10.35 31.38
N LEU A 615 -33.91 9.96 31.43
CA LEU A 615 -33.30 8.93 30.60
C LEU A 615 -33.53 7.51 31.15
N SER A 616 -33.62 6.53 30.26
CA SER A 616 -33.63 5.10 30.61
C SER A 616 -32.30 4.46 30.22
N LEU A 617 -31.49 4.10 31.21
CA LEU A 617 -30.18 3.50 30.97
C LEU A 617 -30.25 1.98 30.83
N THR A 618 -29.31 1.42 30.08
CA THR A 618 -29.06 -0.02 29.94
C THR A 618 -27.67 -0.37 30.49
N SER A 619 -27.36 -1.66 30.63
CA SER A 619 -26.00 -2.09 30.94
C SER A 619 -24.98 -1.69 29.86
N GLY A 620 -25.41 -1.50 28.60
CA GLY A 620 -24.53 -1.04 27.52
C GLY A 620 -24.09 0.42 27.66
N ASN A 621 -24.76 1.21 28.50
CA ASN A 621 -24.37 2.60 28.77
C ASN A 621 -23.35 2.74 29.90
N ILE A 622 -22.99 1.65 30.61
CA ILE A 622 -22.10 1.71 31.77
C ILE A 622 -20.94 0.73 31.55
N LEU A 623 -19.72 1.22 31.44
CA LEU A 623 -18.52 0.38 31.39
C LEU A 623 -17.95 0.21 32.81
N HIS A 624 -17.54 -1.00 33.15
CA HIS A 624 -16.89 -1.36 34.42
C HIS A 624 -16.08 -2.65 34.24
N LEU A 625 -15.25 -3.00 35.24
CA LEU A 625 -14.49 -4.27 35.27
C LEU A 625 -15.36 -5.49 35.59
#